data_AF-A0AAW9EFW5-F1
#
_entry.id   AF-A0AAW9EFW5-F1
#
_cell.length_a   1.000
_cell.length_b   1.000
_cell.length_c   1.000
_cell.angle_alpha   90.00
_cell.angle_beta   90.00
_cell.angle_gamma   90.00
#
_symmetry.space_group_name_H-M   'P 1'
#
loop_
_entity.id
_entity.type
_entity.pdbx_description
1 polymer ?
#
loop_
_entity_poly.entity_id
_entity_poly.type
_entity_poly.pdbx_seq_one_letter_code
_entity_poly.pdbx_strand_id
1 'polypeptide(L)'
;GHASVLAHPQLRERAIAVSSFGKTYHMTGWKVGYCVAPAAISAELRKVHQYLTFAVNTPAQLALADMLRSEPGHYRELPDFY
;
A
#
# COMPACT_ATOMS: atom_id res chain seq x y z
N GLY A 1 -13.73 -13.24 1.14
CA GLY A 1 -13.30 -12.37 0.03
C GLY A 1 -13.16 -10.94 0.53
N HIS A 2 -12.12 -10.21 0.11
CA HIS A 2 -11.90 -8.81 0.49
C HIS A 2 -12.71 -7.85 -0.41
N ALA A 3 -13.40 -6.89 0.19
CA ALA A 3 -14.12 -5.83 -0.52
C ALA A 3 -13.48 -4.47 -0.20
N SER A 4 -12.75 -3.91 -1.15
CA SER A 4 -12.09 -2.61 -0.96
C SER A 4 -13.09 -1.46 -1.06
N VAL A 5 -12.92 -0.43 -0.22
CA VAL A 5 -13.63 0.85 -0.38
C VAL A 5 -13.40 1.48 -1.76
N LEU A 6 -12.27 1.17 -2.40
CA LEU A 6 -11.95 1.63 -3.74
C LEU A 6 -12.80 0.95 -4.82
N ALA A 7 -13.49 -0.16 -4.53
CA ALA A 7 -14.39 -0.81 -5.47
C ALA A 7 -15.72 -0.05 -5.64
N HIS A 8 -16.07 0.83 -4.69
CA HIS A 8 -17.32 1.59 -4.71
C HIS A 8 -17.07 3.01 -5.25
N PRO A 9 -17.66 3.41 -6.41
CA PRO A 9 -17.35 4.69 -7.06
C PRO A 9 -17.48 5.91 -6.16
N GLN A 10 -18.60 6.01 -5.43
CA GLN A 10 -18.89 7.13 -4.53
C GLN A 10 -17.97 7.17 -3.30
N LEU A 11 -17.44 6.03 -2.84
CA LEU A 11 -16.49 5.98 -1.72
C LEU A 11 -15.08 6.29 -2.19
N ARG A 12 -14.69 5.83 -3.39
CA ARG A 12 -13.37 6.06 -3.98
C ARG A 12 -13.01 7.56 -4.01
N GLU A 13 -13.98 8.43 -4.27
CA GLU A 13 -13.82 9.90 -4.34
C GLU A 13 -13.58 10.58 -2.98
N ARG A 14 -13.76 9.86 -1.86
CA ARG A 14 -13.67 10.45 -0.51
C ARG A 14 -12.95 9.58 0.52
N ALA A 15 -12.40 8.44 0.10
CA ALA A 15 -11.74 7.48 0.97
C ALA A 15 -10.22 7.49 0.77
N ILE A 16 -9.52 7.09 1.84
CA ILE A 16 -8.09 6.77 1.81
C ILE A 16 -7.99 5.28 2.12
N ALA A 17 -7.57 4.47 1.15
CA ALA A 17 -7.24 3.07 1.39
C ALA A 17 -5.78 2.96 1.79
N VAL A 18 -5.49 2.33 2.93
CA VAL A 18 -4.14 2.16 3.48
C VAL A 18 -3.73 0.70 3.41
N SER A 19 -2.47 0.43 3.07
CA SER A 19 -1.92 -0.92 2.92
C SER A 19 -0.51 -1.01 3.51
N SER A 20 -0.14 -2.22 3.95
CA SER A 20 1.14 -2.49 4.60
C SER A 20 1.81 -3.70 3.97
N PHE A 21 2.97 -3.50 3.33
CA PHE A 21 3.75 -4.60 2.75
C PHE A 21 4.28 -5.54 3.81
N GLY A 22 4.68 -5.02 4.98
CA GLY A 22 5.16 -5.85 6.08
C GLY A 22 4.10 -6.82 6.63
N LYS A 23 2.80 -6.53 6.45
CA LYS A 23 1.72 -7.47 6.77
C LYS A 23 1.51 -8.50 5.67
N THR A 24 1.47 -8.05 4.41
CA THR A 24 1.26 -8.93 3.25
C THR A 24 2.40 -9.93 3.03
N TYR A 25 3.64 -9.52 3.30
CA TYR A 25 4.83 -10.33 3.04
C TYR A 25 5.54 -10.81 4.31
N HIS A 26 4.82 -10.89 5.44
CA HIS A 26 5.33 -11.42 6.71
C HIS A 26 6.61 -10.74 7.25
N MET A 27 6.91 -9.52 6.80
CA MET A 27 8.12 -8.75 7.12
C MET A 27 7.78 -7.44 7.84
N THR A 28 7.07 -7.52 8.98
CA THR A 28 6.56 -6.31 9.69
C THR A 28 7.66 -5.30 10.07
N GLY A 29 8.91 -5.76 10.24
CA GLY A 29 10.08 -4.93 10.53
C GLY A 29 10.57 -4.07 9.36
N TRP A 30 10.16 -4.34 8.12
CA TRP A 30 10.60 -3.56 6.95
C TRP A 30 9.95 -2.19 6.86
N LYS A 31 8.82 -1.98 7.56
CA LYS A 31 8.15 -0.67 7.71
C LYS A 31 7.88 0.08 6.39
N VAL A 32 7.48 -0.65 5.35
CA VAL A 32 6.99 -0.06 4.09
C VAL A 32 5.48 -0.26 3.97
N GLY A 33 4.77 0.82 3.65
CA GLY A 33 3.35 0.84 3.36
C GLY A 33 3.02 1.91 2.35
N TYR A 34 1.77 1.96 1.90
CA TYR A 34 1.28 2.96 0.95
C TYR A 34 -0.19 3.27 1.19
N CYS A 35 -0.66 4.35 0.58
CA CYS A 35 -2.08 4.67 0.54
C CYS A 35 -2.52 5.05 -0.88
N VAL A 36 -3.80 4.81 -1.16
CA VAL A 36 -4.47 5.20 -2.40
C VAL A 36 -5.64 6.10 -2.04
N ALA A 37 -5.67 7.29 -2.65
CA ALA A 37 -6.70 8.31 -2.43
C ALA A 37 -6.88 9.16 -3.71
N PRO A 38 -7.96 9.94 -3.82
CA PRO A 38 -8.13 10.95 -4.88
C PRO A 38 -6.95 11.93 -4.94
N ALA A 39 -6.65 12.45 -6.14
CA ALA A 39 -5.50 13.32 -6.37
C ALA A 39 -5.43 14.51 -5.40
N ALA A 40 -6.57 15.17 -5.13
CA ALA A 40 -6.64 16.29 -4.19
C ALA A 40 -6.25 15.87 -2.76
N ILE A 41 -6.74 14.72 -2.29
CA ILE A 41 -6.41 14.18 -0.96
C ILE A 41 -4.94 13.71 -0.92
N SER A 42 -4.47 13.01 -1.96
CA SER A 42 -3.08 12.58 -2.07
C SER A 42 -2.09 13.75 -2.06
N ALA A 43 -2.44 14.90 -2.63
CA ALA A 43 -1.60 16.09 -2.57
C ALA A 43 -1.40 16.58 -1.12
N GLU A 44 -2.47 16.65 -0.33
CA GLU A 44 -2.39 17.03 1.08
C GLU A 44 -1.63 16.00 1.92
N LEU A 45 -1.84 14.70 1.68
CA LEU A 45 -1.08 13.64 2.34
C LEU A 45 0.42 13.74 2.06
N ARG A 46 0.82 14.07 0.83
CA ARG A 46 2.23 14.25 0.46
C ARG A 46 2.86 15.46 1.14
N LYS A 47 2.12 16.57 1.30
CA LYS A 47 2.59 17.73 2.08
C LYS A 47 2.90 17.37 3.52
N VAL A 48 2.12 16.48 4.13
CA VAL A 48 2.39 16.00 5.49
C VAL A 48 3.58 15.02 5.47
N HIS A 49 3.54 14.00 4.61
CA HIS A 49 4.59 12.98 4.50
C HIS A 49 6.00 13.55 4.27
N GLN A 50 6.12 14.59 3.43
CA GLN A 50 7.42 15.20 3.13
C GLN A 50 8.12 15.76 4.38
N TYR A 51 7.36 16.14 5.42
CA TYR A 51 7.89 16.65 6.69
C TYR A 51 7.96 15.61 7.80
N LEU A 52 7.26 14.47 7.70
CA LEU A 52 7.40 13.38 8.68
C LEU A 52 8.68 12.58 8.42
N THR A 53 8.89 12.17 7.18
CA THR A 53 9.98 11.24 6.81
C THR A 53 10.69 11.59 5.52
N PHE A 54 10.13 12.52 4.73
CA PHE A 54 10.58 12.89 3.37
C PHE A 54 10.50 11.76 2.34
N ALA A 55 11.21 10.65 2.58
CA ALA A 55 11.25 9.46 1.75
C ALA A 55 11.25 8.19 2.62
N VAL A 56 11.05 7.04 1.98
CA VAL A 56 11.07 5.70 2.59
C VAL A 56 12.29 4.93 2.09
N ASN A 57 12.74 3.91 2.82
CA ASN A 57 13.87 3.03 2.49
C ASN A 57 13.89 2.63 0.98
N THR A 58 14.83 3.19 0.23
CA THR A 58 14.90 3.02 -1.24
C THR A 58 15.18 1.59 -1.67
N PRO A 59 16.16 0.87 -1.11
CA PRO A 59 16.36 -0.55 -1.44
C PRO A 59 15.12 -1.42 -1.20
N ALA A 60 14.41 -1.20 -0.08
CA ALA A 60 13.19 -1.94 0.22
C ALA A 60 12.08 -1.67 -0.81
N GLN A 61 11.94 -0.43 -1.29
CA GLN A 61 11.00 -0.10 -2.35
C GLN A 61 11.32 -0.84 -3.66
N LEU A 62 12.59 -0.95 -4.02
CA LEU A 62 13.03 -1.69 -5.22
C LEU A 62 12.70 -3.19 -5.10
N ALA A 63 13.07 -3.81 -3.97
CA ALA A 63 12.78 -5.22 -3.71
C ALA A 63 11.27 -5.53 -3.71
N LEU A 64 10.45 -4.66 -3.12
CA LEU A 64 9.00 -4.81 -3.13
C LEU A 64 8.42 -4.64 -4.53
N ALA A 65 8.98 -3.74 -5.34
CA ALA A 65 8.58 -3.57 -6.72
C ALA A 65 8.92 -4.81 -7.57
N ASP A 66 10.06 -5.44 -7.33
CA ASP A 66 10.41 -6.72 -7.95
C ASP A 66 9.44 -7.82 -7.53
N MET A 67 9.18 -7.98 -6.23
CA MET A 67 8.25 -8.98 -5.69
C MET A 67 6.84 -8.88 -6.29
N LEU A 68 6.32 -7.65 -6.42
CA LEU A 68 5.00 -7.42 -7.03
C LEU A 68 4.94 -7.84 -8.50
N ARG A 69 6.06 -7.75 -9.23
CA ARG A 69 6.15 -8.13 -10.65
C ARG A 69 6.43 -9.62 -10.82
N SER A 70 7.31 -10.20 -10.00
CA SER A 70 7.70 -11.61 -10.10
C SER A 70 6.59 -12.54 -9.59
N GLU A 71 5.87 -12.13 -8.55
CA GLU A 71 4.89 -12.99 -7.87
C GLU A 71 3.53 -12.27 -7.66
N PRO A 72 2.84 -11.87 -8.75
CA PRO A 72 1.55 -11.17 -8.65
C PRO A 72 0.42 -12.05 -8.07
N GLY A 73 0.63 -13.37 -7.95
CA GLY A 73 -0.32 -14.31 -7.34
C GLY A 73 -0.23 -14.40 -5.82
N HIS A 74 0.93 -14.07 -5.23
CA HIS A 74 1.23 -14.34 -3.81
C HIS A 74 0.13 -13.84 -2.86
N TYR A 75 -0.40 -12.63 -3.05
CA TYR A 75 -1.42 -12.09 -2.15
C TYR A 75 -2.78 -12.81 -2.23
N ARG A 76 -3.06 -13.51 -3.34
CA ARG A 76 -4.32 -14.25 -3.54
C ARG A 76 -4.32 -15.60 -2.85
N GLU A 77 -3.13 -16.16 -2.58
CA GLU A 77 -2.91 -17.42 -1.89
C GLU A 77 -2.88 -17.24 -0.37
N LEU A 78 -2.72 -15.99 0.12
CA LEU A 78 -2.73 -15.67 1.55
C LEU A 78 -3.96 -16.18 2.31
N PRO A 79 -5.21 -16.13 1.78
CA PRO A 79 -6.36 -16.70 2.46
C PRO A 79 -6.28 -18.22 2.67
N ASP A 80 -5.54 -18.95 1.83
CA ASP A 80 -5.37 -20.40 1.99
C ASP A 80 -4.25 -20.73 2.99
N PHE A 81 -3.32 -19.80 3.20
CA PHE A 81 -2.26 -19.91 4.20
C PHE A 81 -2.76 -19.71 5.64
N TYR A 82 -3.84 -18.95 5.83
CA TYR A 82 -4.43 -18.62 7.15
C TYR A 82 -5.69 -19.43 7.46
#